data_AF-A0AA38RBP3-F1
#
_entry.id   AF-A0AA38RBP3-F1
#
_cell.length_a   1.000
_cell.length_b   1.000
_cell.length_c   1.000
_cell.angle_alpha   90.00
_cell.angle_beta   90.00
_cell.angle_gamma   90.00
#
_symmetry.space_group_name_H-M   'P 1'
#
loop_
_entity.id
_entity.type
_entity.pdbx_description
1 polymer ?
#
loop_
_entity_poly.entity_id
_entity_poly.type
_entity_poly.pdbx_seq_one_letter_code
_entity_poly.pdbx_strand_id
1 'polypeptide(L)'
;HGQSGLFAARDLRPGELIVPYLGELHPGSTTDPTSDYDLWLDREANVAVDAARTGNEARFVNDYRGVPGAERANAEFRDVWWEDLGERGMAVFVLPAGKRAVGRARTVGVGKGDEILVSYGKGFWGSRQRAEEVGGEEGVEPQPDGKGDPGV
;
A
#
# COMPACT_ATOMS: atom_id res chain seq x y z
N HIS A 1 9.34 15.10 -1.17
CA HIS A 1 9.02 13.66 -1.09
C HIS A 1 9.35 13.18 0.31
N GLY A 2 8.34 12.70 1.06
CA GLY A 2 8.44 12.41 2.51
C GLY A 2 7.73 11.10 2.90
N GLN A 3 7.63 10.15 1.97
CA GLN A 3 7.13 8.82 2.28
C GLN A 3 8.19 8.04 3.08
N SER A 4 7.72 7.18 3.99
CA SER A 4 8.57 6.29 4.77
C SER A 4 8.55 4.89 4.15
N GLY A 5 9.61 4.11 4.39
CA GLY A 5 9.70 2.71 3.98
C GLY A 5 9.95 1.81 5.18
N LEU A 6 9.52 0.55 5.08
CA LEU A 6 9.83 -0.48 6.07
C LEU A 6 11.04 -1.30 5.61
N PHE A 7 12.08 -1.42 6.43
CA PHE A 7 13.34 -2.09 6.07
C PHE A 7 13.63 -3.28 6.98
N ALA A 8 14.17 -4.35 6.41
CA ALA A 8 14.51 -5.54 7.18
C ALA A 8 15.75 -5.31 8.06
N ALA A 9 15.62 -5.44 9.38
CA ALA A 9 16.74 -5.30 10.32
C ALA A 9 17.72 -6.49 10.33
N ARG A 10 17.31 -7.62 9.72
CA ARG A 10 18.08 -8.86 9.56
C ARG A 10 17.63 -9.59 8.29
N ASP A 11 18.37 -10.63 7.90
CA ASP A 11 17.91 -11.55 6.85
C ASP A 11 16.60 -12.24 7.31
N LEU A 12 15.61 -12.25 6.42
CA LEU A 12 14.30 -12.88 6.61
C LEU A 12 14.17 -14.07 5.65
N ARG A 13 13.67 -15.20 6.15
CA ARG A 13 13.55 -16.43 5.34
C ARG A 13 12.36 -16.34 4.37
N PRO A 14 12.41 -17.05 3.24
CA PRO A 14 11.26 -17.15 2.37
C PRO A 14 10.03 -17.69 3.11
N GLY A 15 8.87 -17.06 2.92
CA GLY A 15 7.62 -17.42 3.58
C GLY A 15 7.47 -16.95 5.04
N GLU A 16 8.50 -16.33 5.63
CA GLU A 16 8.50 -15.88 7.02
C GLU A 16 7.48 -14.75 7.28
N LEU A 17 6.78 -14.82 8.42
CA LEU A 17 5.95 -13.72 8.91
C LEU A 17 6.85 -12.54 9.27
N ILE A 18 6.58 -11.38 8.68
CA ILE A 18 7.31 -10.15 8.97
C ILE A 18 6.64 -9.43 10.12
N VAL A 19 5.38 -9.02 9.93
CA VAL A 19 4.64 -8.19 10.89
C VAL A 19 3.13 -8.28 10.62
N PRO A 20 2.25 -8.33 11.64
CA PRO A 20 0.81 -8.14 11.46
C PRO A 20 0.51 -6.74 10.88
N TYR A 21 -0.51 -6.63 10.02
CA TYR A 21 -1.00 -5.34 9.56
C TYR A 21 -2.14 -4.90 10.49
N LEU A 22 -1.83 -3.93 11.36
CA LEU A 22 -2.77 -3.44 12.37
C LEU A 22 -3.32 -2.07 11.96
N GLY A 23 -4.58 -1.84 12.28
CA GLY A 23 -5.31 -0.62 12.01
C GLY A 23 -6.68 -0.62 12.68
N GLU A 24 -7.51 0.34 12.33
CA GLU A 24 -8.91 0.40 12.75
C GLU A 24 -9.75 -0.53 11.88
N LEU A 25 -10.48 -1.47 12.49
CA LEU A 25 -11.42 -2.32 11.76
C LEU A 25 -12.70 -1.54 11.48
N HIS A 26 -13.17 -1.60 10.25
CA HIS A 26 -14.38 -0.88 9.85
C HIS A 26 -15.15 -1.60 8.73
N PRO A 27 -16.47 -1.37 8.61
CA PRO A 27 -17.23 -1.83 7.46
C PRO A 27 -16.95 -0.97 6.22
N GLY A 28 -17.25 -1.50 5.02
CA GLY A 28 -17.08 -0.76 3.77
C GLY A 28 -17.92 0.51 3.66
N SER A 29 -19.01 0.62 4.43
CA SER A 29 -19.84 1.83 4.48
C SER A 29 -19.12 3.03 5.10
N THR A 30 -18.01 2.81 5.80
CA THR A 30 -17.20 3.86 6.43
C THR A 30 -15.79 3.95 5.84
N THR A 31 -15.53 3.33 4.68
CA THR A 31 -14.28 3.51 3.94
C THR A 31 -14.03 4.99 3.67
N ASP A 32 -12.86 5.49 4.07
CA ASP A 32 -12.37 6.80 3.66
C ASP A 32 -11.73 6.67 2.26
N PRO A 33 -12.31 7.29 1.22
CA PRO A 33 -11.78 7.20 -0.13
C PRO A 33 -10.41 7.87 -0.30
N THR A 34 -9.95 8.62 0.70
CA THR A 34 -8.64 9.28 0.72
C THR A 34 -7.58 8.48 1.48
N SER A 35 -7.96 7.39 2.16
CA SER A 35 -7.00 6.55 2.87
C SER A 35 -6.27 5.62 1.90
N ASP A 36 -4.96 5.83 1.80
CA ASP A 36 -4.05 4.92 1.10
C ASP A 36 -3.70 3.67 1.93
N TYR A 37 -4.25 3.56 3.13
CA TYR A 37 -3.94 2.54 4.13
C TYR A 37 -5.13 1.63 4.45
N ASP A 38 -6.22 1.72 3.69
CA ASP A 38 -7.41 0.86 3.82
C ASP A 38 -7.25 -0.43 3.00
N LEU A 39 -7.23 -1.57 3.70
CA LEU A 39 -7.16 -2.90 3.11
C LEU A 39 -8.40 -3.72 3.46
N TRP A 40 -9.00 -4.34 2.45
CA TRP A 40 -10.08 -5.30 2.65
C TRP A 40 -9.56 -6.58 3.27
N LEU A 41 -10.14 -6.98 4.41
CA LEU A 41 -9.87 -8.24 5.08
C LEU A 41 -10.81 -9.35 4.60
N ASP A 42 -12.09 -9.01 4.48
CA ASP A 42 -13.15 -9.92 4.02
C ASP A 42 -14.29 -9.09 3.42
N ARG A 43 -14.50 -9.21 2.11
CA ARG A 43 -15.52 -8.41 1.41
C ARG A 43 -16.91 -8.94 1.68
N GLU A 44 -17.04 -10.26 1.79
CA GLU A 44 -18.29 -10.96 2.06
C GLU A 44 -18.79 -10.68 3.48
N ALA A 45 -17.90 -10.65 4.46
CA ALA A 45 -18.21 -10.25 5.83
C ALA A 45 -18.27 -8.72 6.02
N ASN A 46 -17.96 -7.95 4.97
CA ASN A 46 -17.92 -6.48 4.97
C ASN A 46 -16.97 -5.92 6.06
N VAL A 47 -15.72 -6.38 6.09
CA VAL A 47 -14.69 -5.95 7.04
C VAL A 47 -13.42 -5.53 6.29
N ALA A 48 -12.93 -4.35 6.64
CA ALA A 48 -11.65 -3.79 6.19
C ALA A 48 -10.84 -3.26 7.39
N VAL A 49 -9.56 -3.00 7.17
CA VAL A 49 -8.61 -2.47 8.15
C VAL A 49 -7.95 -1.23 7.59
N ASP A 50 -8.09 -0.10 8.29
CA ASP A 50 -7.48 1.18 7.92
C ASP A 50 -6.35 1.54 8.89
N ALA A 51 -5.12 1.62 8.38
CA ALA A 51 -3.94 1.99 9.14
C ALA A 51 -3.57 3.49 9.03
N ALA A 52 -4.47 4.36 8.56
CA ALA A 52 -4.18 5.78 8.36
C ALA A 52 -3.85 6.53 9.66
N ARG A 53 -4.59 6.23 10.74
CA ARG A 53 -4.52 6.96 12.01
C ARG A 53 -3.94 6.16 13.17
N THR A 54 -4.14 4.84 13.13
CA THR A 54 -3.71 3.89 14.16
C THR A 54 -3.13 2.66 13.48
N GLY A 55 -2.25 1.94 14.15
CA GLY A 55 -1.60 0.76 13.59
C GLY A 55 -0.16 0.61 14.03
N ASN A 56 0.64 -0.05 13.19
CA ASN A 56 2.05 -0.31 13.42
C ASN A 56 2.88 -0.02 12.16
N GLU A 57 4.13 -0.47 12.14
CA GLU A 57 5.09 -0.20 11.07
C GLU A 57 4.70 -0.81 9.72
N ALA A 58 3.79 -1.79 9.69
CA ALA A 58 3.33 -2.44 8.47
C ALA A 58 2.67 -1.46 7.48
N ARG A 59 2.16 -0.32 7.97
CA ARG A 59 1.62 0.77 7.15
C ARG A 59 2.66 1.42 6.23
N PHE A 60 3.95 1.24 6.49
CA PHE A 60 5.04 1.80 5.67
C PHE A 60 5.57 0.84 4.60
N VAL A 61 4.89 -0.28 4.37
CA VAL A 61 5.25 -1.21 3.29
C VAL A 61 4.78 -0.64 1.96
N ASN A 62 5.73 -0.32 1.08
CA ASN A 62 5.49 0.32 -0.21
C ASN A 62 5.22 -0.70 -1.33
N ASP A 63 4.53 -0.27 -2.38
CA ASP A 63 4.51 -1.03 -3.63
C ASP A 63 5.82 -0.81 -4.40
N TYR A 64 6.41 -1.91 -4.83
CA TYR A 64 7.73 -1.90 -5.48
C TYR A 64 7.80 -0.99 -6.71
N ARG A 65 6.69 -0.76 -7.43
CA ARG A 65 6.68 0.09 -8.64
C ARG A 65 6.91 1.57 -8.33
N GLY A 66 6.60 1.99 -7.11
CA GLY A 66 6.82 3.36 -6.64
C GLY A 66 8.24 3.61 -6.11
N VAL A 67 9.07 2.56 -5.98
CA VAL A 67 10.40 2.66 -5.37
C VAL A 67 11.49 2.63 -6.44
N PRO A 68 12.29 3.70 -6.61
CA PRO A 68 13.35 3.74 -7.61
C PRO A 68 14.35 2.60 -7.46
N GLY A 69 14.60 1.86 -8.55
CA GLY A 69 15.54 0.74 -8.57
C GLY A 69 14.96 -0.59 -8.07
N ALA A 70 13.73 -0.64 -7.57
CA ALA A 70 13.06 -1.89 -7.24
C ALA A 70 12.48 -2.56 -8.49
N GLU A 71 12.89 -3.80 -8.76
CA GLU A 71 12.43 -4.56 -9.94
C GLU A 71 11.17 -5.40 -9.67
N ARG A 72 10.96 -5.79 -8.40
CA ARG A 72 9.89 -6.70 -7.99
C ARG A 72 9.57 -6.56 -6.50
N ALA A 73 8.37 -7.01 -6.14
CA ALA A 73 8.02 -7.27 -4.75
C ALA A 73 8.88 -8.41 -4.15
N ASN A 74 9.12 -8.32 -2.84
CA ASN A 74 9.80 -9.34 -2.05
C ASN A 74 8.94 -9.84 -0.86
N ALA A 75 7.79 -9.19 -0.62
CA ALA A 75 6.80 -9.55 0.37
C ALA A 75 5.38 -9.51 -0.21
N GLU A 76 4.41 -9.99 0.56
CA GLU A 76 2.98 -9.96 0.23
C GLU A 76 2.13 -9.78 1.50
N PHE A 77 0.96 -9.19 1.30
CA PHE A 77 -0.13 -9.24 2.27
C PHE A 77 -0.82 -10.60 2.20
N ARG A 78 -1.11 -11.20 3.36
CA ARG A 78 -1.91 -12.42 3.47
C ARG A 78 -2.93 -12.31 4.58
N ASP A 79 -4.11 -12.83 4.32
CA ASP A 79 -5.08 -13.14 5.36
C ASP A 79 -4.52 -14.23 6.27
N VAL A 80 -4.74 -14.06 7.57
CA VAL A 80 -4.31 -14.98 8.62
C VAL A 80 -5.46 -15.23 9.59
N TRP A 81 -5.48 -16.42 10.16
CA TRP A 81 -6.32 -16.75 11.29
C TRP A 81 -5.43 -16.87 12.53
N TRP A 82 -5.65 -16.00 13.51
CA TRP A 82 -4.92 -15.99 14.77
C TRP A 82 -5.62 -16.91 15.76
N GLU A 83 -5.21 -18.18 15.80
CA GLU A 83 -5.84 -19.21 16.65
C GLU A 83 -5.96 -18.80 18.12
N ASP A 84 -4.92 -18.16 18.68
CA ASP A 84 -4.91 -17.73 20.08
C ASP A 84 -5.92 -16.61 20.39
N LEU A 85 -6.30 -15.83 19.37
CA LEU A 85 -7.28 -14.75 19.48
C LEU A 85 -8.67 -15.19 18.99
N GLY A 86 -8.74 -16.23 18.15
CA GLY A 86 -9.95 -16.61 17.44
C GLY A 86 -10.39 -15.57 16.40
N GLU A 87 -9.45 -14.82 15.83
CA GLU A 87 -9.73 -13.68 14.96
C GLU A 87 -9.04 -13.81 13.59
N ARG A 88 -9.70 -13.31 12.55
CA ARG A 88 -9.09 -13.11 11.23
C ARG A 88 -8.29 -11.81 11.24
N GLY A 89 -7.14 -11.78 10.59
CA GLY A 89 -6.33 -10.59 10.44
C GLY A 89 -5.59 -10.55 9.10
N MET A 90 -4.84 -9.46 8.90
CA MET A 90 -3.95 -9.28 7.77
C MET A 90 -2.51 -9.25 8.29
N ALA A 91 -1.57 -9.81 7.53
CA ALA A 91 -0.16 -9.73 7.87
C ALA A 91 0.73 -9.67 6.64
N VAL A 92 1.93 -9.11 6.83
CA VAL A 92 2.97 -9.04 5.80
C VAL A 92 3.88 -10.24 5.96
N PHE A 93 4.12 -10.95 4.87
CA PHE A 93 5.06 -12.06 4.83
C PHE A 93 6.06 -11.91 3.70
N VAL A 94 7.24 -12.50 3.88
CA VAL A 94 8.20 -12.69 2.80
C VAL A 94 7.60 -13.63 1.76
N LEU A 95 7.81 -13.34 0.48
CA LEU A 95 7.39 -14.23 -0.60
C LEU A 95 8.03 -15.63 -0.43
N PRO A 96 7.31 -16.72 -0.74
CA PRO A 96 7.89 -18.05 -0.76
C PRO A 96 9.07 -18.14 -1.73
N ALA A 97 10.01 -19.05 -1.45
CA ALA A 97 11.11 -19.32 -2.36
C ALA A 97 10.53 -19.87 -3.67
N GLY A 98 10.97 -19.32 -4.81
CA GLY A 98 10.60 -19.85 -6.11
C GLY A 98 11.02 -21.32 -6.27
N LYS A 99 10.29 -22.10 -7.06
CA LYS A 99 10.55 -23.55 -7.27
C LYS A 99 11.98 -23.86 -7.70
N ARG A 100 12.64 -22.92 -8.40
CA ARG A 100 14.02 -23.01 -8.89
C ARG A 100 15.05 -22.29 -8.01
N ALA A 101 14.65 -21.78 -6.85
CA ALA A 101 15.57 -21.12 -5.93
C ALA A 101 16.68 -22.09 -5.50
N VAL A 102 17.91 -21.61 -5.50
CA VAL A 102 19.12 -22.33 -5.11
C VAL A 102 20.01 -21.42 -4.26
N GLY A 103 20.91 -22.01 -3.47
CA GLY A 103 21.85 -21.26 -2.62
C GLY A 103 21.13 -20.29 -1.69
N ARG A 104 21.64 -19.06 -1.60
CA ARG A 104 21.13 -18.00 -0.70
C ARG A 104 19.63 -17.73 -0.89
N ALA A 105 19.11 -17.80 -2.11
CA ALA A 105 17.69 -17.53 -2.39
C ALA A 105 16.73 -18.56 -1.75
N ARG A 106 17.23 -19.72 -1.26
CA ARG A 106 16.42 -20.66 -0.47
C ARG A 106 16.35 -20.30 1.02
N THR A 107 17.31 -19.54 1.52
CA THR A 107 17.43 -19.25 2.95
C THR A 107 17.19 -17.79 3.29
N VAL A 108 17.31 -16.89 2.31
CA VAL A 108 17.09 -15.44 2.44
C VAL A 108 16.12 -15.00 1.34
N GLY A 109 14.93 -14.57 1.73
CA GLY A 109 13.94 -13.98 0.84
C GLY A 109 14.02 -12.45 0.81
N VAL A 110 14.30 -11.83 1.96
CA VAL A 110 14.61 -10.38 2.10
C VAL A 110 15.93 -10.26 2.86
N GLY A 111 16.90 -9.53 2.32
CA GLY A 111 18.19 -9.31 2.97
C GLY A 111 18.12 -8.22 4.03
N LYS A 112 19.04 -8.25 5.00
CA LYS A 112 19.22 -7.14 5.95
C LYS A 112 19.48 -5.83 5.20
N GLY A 113 18.69 -4.81 5.52
CA GLY A 113 18.76 -3.47 4.94
C GLY A 113 17.93 -3.30 3.68
N ASP A 114 17.36 -4.38 3.12
CA ASP A 114 16.45 -4.29 1.99
C ASP A 114 15.11 -3.70 2.43
N GLU A 115 14.52 -2.86 1.59
CA GLU A 115 13.14 -2.40 1.78
C GLU A 115 12.16 -3.58 1.56
N ILE A 116 11.14 -3.66 2.41
CA ILE A 116 10.06 -4.62 2.31
C ILE A 116 9.02 -4.04 1.36
N LEU A 117 8.87 -4.69 0.20
CA LEU A 117 8.07 -4.21 -0.92
C LEU A 117 7.05 -5.25 -1.34
N VAL A 118 5.82 -4.80 -1.53
CA VAL A 118 4.68 -5.63 -1.96
C VAL A 118 4.20 -5.20 -3.34
N SER A 119 3.16 -5.86 -3.84
CA SER A 119 2.37 -5.36 -4.97
C SER A 119 0.95 -5.09 -4.48
N TYR A 120 0.52 -3.82 -4.43
CA TYR A 120 -0.83 -3.40 -4.05
C TYR A 120 -1.92 -3.87 -5.02
N GLY A 121 -1.52 -4.31 -6.22
CA GLY A 121 -2.43 -4.84 -7.24
C GLY A 121 -2.89 -3.80 -8.25
N LYS A 122 -3.49 -4.27 -9.36
CA LYS A 122 -3.79 -3.43 -10.53
C LYS A 122 -4.83 -2.34 -10.26
N GLY A 123 -5.79 -2.60 -9.37
CA GLY A 123 -6.86 -1.66 -9.04
C GLY A 123 -6.38 -0.40 -8.31
N PHE A 124 -5.33 -0.55 -7.49
CA PHE A 124 -4.72 0.57 -6.76
C PHE A 124 -4.06 1.58 -7.70
N TRP A 125 -3.22 1.08 -8.63
CA TRP A 125 -2.50 1.93 -9.59
C TRP A 125 -3.40 2.57 -10.64
N GLY A 126 -4.42 1.85 -11.13
CA GLY A 126 -5.33 2.37 -12.16
C GLY A 126 -6.21 3.55 -11.69
N SER A 127 -6.37 3.72 -10.39
CA SER A 127 -7.08 4.87 -9.79
C SER A 127 -6.17 6.09 -9.65
N ARG A 128 -4.88 5.90 -9.34
CA ARG A 128 -3.90 6.99 -9.20
C ARG A 128 -3.43 7.55 -10.53
N GLN A 129 -3.25 6.71 -11.56
CA GLN A 129 -2.96 7.22 -12.91
C GLN A 129 -4.08 8.14 -13.42
N ARG A 130 -5.33 7.79 -13.15
CA ARG A 130 -6.48 8.65 -13.47
C ARG A 130 -6.55 9.91 -12.61
N ALA A 131 -6.16 9.85 -11.33
CA ALA A 131 -6.11 11.02 -10.47
C ALA A 131 -5.00 12.02 -10.88
N GLU A 132 -3.84 11.51 -11.34
CA GLU A 132 -2.74 12.32 -11.87
C GLU A 132 -3.09 12.98 -13.21
N GLU A 133 -3.85 12.29 -14.09
CA GLU A 133 -4.33 12.84 -15.36
C GLU A 133 -5.38 13.96 -15.16
N VAL A 134 -6.27 13.83 -14.18
CA VAL A 134 -7.34 14.82 -13.91
C VAL A 134 -6.79 16.06 -13.16
N GLY A 135 -5.71 15.92 -12.38
CA GLY A 135 -5.07 17.04 -11.68
C GLY A 135 -4.17 17.94 -12.55
N GLY A 136 -4.00 17.61 -13.84
CA GLY A 136 -3.13 18.34 -14.78
C GLY A 136 -3.81 19.48 -15.55
N GLU A 137 -5.13 19.64 -15.46
CA GLU A 137 -5.91 20.63 -16.21
C GLU A 137 -6.55 21.71 -15.31
N GLU A 138 -5.79 22.38 -14.44
CA GLU A 138 -6.24 23.66 -13.87
C GLU A 138 -5.15 24.73 -14.03
N GLY A 139 -5.22 25.41 -15.17
CA GLY A 139 -4.40 26.55 -15.52
C GLY A 139 -5.02 27.36 -16.65
N VAL A 140 -6.34 27.62 -16.58
CA VAL A 140 -6.99 28.62 -17.43
C VAL A 140 -7.10 29.91 -16.62
N GLU A 141 -6.21 30.86 -16.91
CA GLU A 141 -6.31 32.24 -16.41
C GLU A 141 -7.68 32.84 -16.76
N PRO A 142 -8.33 33.57 -15.85
CA PRO A 142 -9.57 34.26 -16.17
C PRO A 142 -9.30 35.42 -17.14
N GLN A 143 -10.01 35.40 -18.27
CA GLN A 143 -10.15 36.54 -19.18
C GLN A 143 -10.85 37.70 -18.45
N PRO A 144 -10.38 38.95 -18.56
CA PRO A 144 -11.13 40.10 -18.03
C PRO A 144 -12.26 40.49 -18.99
N ASP A 145 -13.50 40.24 -18.58
CA ASP A 145 -14.70 40.68 -19.28
C ASP A 145 -14.95 42.19 -19.06
N GLY A 146 -14.86 42.94 -20.17
CA GLY A 146 -15.97 43.76 -20.67
C GLY A 146 -16.44 45.01 -19.90
N LYS A 147 -16.07 46.18 -20.46
CA LYS A 147 -16.92 47.36 -20.78
C LYS A 147 -18.12 47.73 -19.88
N GLY A 148 -18.15 49.00 -19.47
CA GLY A 148 -19.37 49.81 -19.37
C GLY A 148 -18.99 51.29 -19.46
N ASP A 149 -19.78 52.24 -19.96
CA ASP A 149 -21.02 52.33 -20.75
C ASP A 149 -21.09 53.84 -21.18
N PRO A 150 -22.11 54.44 -21.84
CA PRO A 150 -21.92 55.58 -22.73
C PRO A 150 -22.37 56.91 -22.09
N GLY A 151 -22.03 58.02 -22.73
CA GLY A 151 -22.79 59.28 -22.65
C GLY A 151 -22.41 60.23 -21.52
N VAL A 152 -21.83 61.38 -21.88
CA VAL A 152 -22.52 62.69 -21.92
C VAL A 152 -21.95 63.51 -23.08
#